data_AF-A0A8H8DPN9-F1
#
_entry.id   AF-A0A8H8DPN9-F1
#
_cell.length_a   1.000
_cell.length_b   1.000
_cell.length_c   1.000
_cell.angle_alpha   90.00
_cell.angle_beta   90.00
_cell.angle_gamma   90.00
#
_symmetry.space_group_name_H-M   'P 1'
#
loop_
_entity.id
_entity.type
_entity.pdbx_description
1 polymer ?
#
loop_
_entity_poly.entity_id
_entity_poly.type
_entity_poly.pdbx_seq_one_letter_code
_entity_poly.pdbx_strand_id
1 'polypeptide(L)'
;MFRRNEKPKLSQLNEYGLISKGNDDRLKDSQVQEELYKKIKRKYTTLIKKVTQDKETLEEAFSTLTVVDSKTHFSNREHCLYMFRQLREGLRASQRIDAFTCTVYEMSARIGIYMNHVETYFPALQYLIDVIYPEQLKSFTNNQLVTCYLLHLICVLGNLHELYEALRQWKLDTQDVAFQVARVIIENNYVAWHRLRNNSPWLYQRLIDQSRRIMQERCARVVGAAYYTVSKQWAENYVGPISTVTNWAIDGEIVIVRVRR
;
A
#
# COMPACT_ATOMS: atom_id res chain seq x y z
N MET A 1 -0.56 48.03 -32.42
CA MET A 1 0.32 46.87 -32.15
C MET A 1 0.25 46.51 -30.67
N PHE A 2 -0.66 45.62 -30.28
CA PHE A 2 -0.71 45.13 -28.91
C PHE A 2 -0.04 43.75 -28.88
N ARG A 3 1.19 43.69 -28.37
CA ARG A 3 1.88 42.44 -28.06
C ARG A 3 1.01 41.66 -27.07
N ARG A 4 0.41 40.55 -27.53
CA ARG A 4 -0.17 39.55 -26.63
C ARG A 4 0.99 39.04 -25.76
N ASN A 5 0.95 39.35 -24.47
CA ASN A 5 1.82 38.73 -23.49
C ASN A 5 1.54 37.23 -23.53
N GLU A 6 2.41 36.47 -24.19
CA GLU A 6 2.50 35.02 -24.06
C GLU A 6 2.84 34.74 -22.59
N LYS A 7 1.82 34.34 -21.83
CA LYS A 7 2.04 33.79 -20.49
C LYS A 7 2.97 32.58 -20.65
N PRO A 8 4.04 32.45 -19.84
CA PRO A 8 4.95 31.33 -19.95
C PRO A 8 4.15 30.04 -19.76
N LYS A 9 4.29 29.10 -20.70
CA LYS A 9 3.60 27.79 -20.73
C LYS A 9 3.66 27.00 -19.40
N LEU A 10 4.59 27.34 -18.51
CA LEU A 10 4.70 26.78 -17.15
C LEU A 10 3.60 27.23 -16.17
N SER A 11 2.91 28.34 -16.40
CA SER A 11 1.90 28.87 -15.46
C SER A 11 0.52 28.22 -15.60
N GLN A 12 0.32 27.38 -16.63
CA GLN A 12 -0.89 26.55 -16.83
C GLN A 12 -0.70 25.09 -16.36
N LEU A 13 0.30 24.84 -15.51
CA LEU A 13 0.56 23.54 -14.87
C LEU A 13 -0.34 23.25 -13.66
N ASN A 14 -1.36 24.09 -13.43
CA ASN A 14 -2.33 23.92 -12.36
C ASN A 14 -3.51 23.11 -12.90
N GLU A 15 -3.61 21.89 -12.36
CA GLU A 15 -4.66 20.91 -12.60
C GLU A 15 -4.76 20.45 -14.06
N TYR A 16 -3.92 19.47 -14.41
CA TYR A 16 -4.29 18.61 -15.53
C TYR A 16 -5.70 18.06 -15.29
N GLY A 17 -6.49 17.86 -16.33
CA GLY A 17 -7.75 17.14 -16.23
C GLY A 17 -7.52 15.63 -16.07
N LEU A 18 -8.55 14.89 -15.66
CA LEU A 18 -8.57 13.44 -15.90
C LEU A 18 -8.90 13.23 -17.38
N ILE A 19 -8.08 12.45 -18.09
CA ILE A 19 -8.32 12.12 -19.50
C ILE A 19 -9.61 11.34 -19.66
N SER A 20 -9.96 10.51 -18.67
CA SER A 20 -11.24 9.79 -18.62
C SER A 20 -12.49 10.68 -18.67
N LYS A 21 -12.36 11.97 -18.32
CA LYS A 21 -13.46 12.95 -18.41
C LYS A 21 -13.46 13.76 -19.72
N GLY A 22 -12.55 13.48 -20.65
CA GLY A 22 -12.43 14.20 -21.94
C GLY A 22 -11.94 15.64 -21.82
N ASN A 23 -11.47 16.05 -20.64
CA ASN A 23 -11.17 17.45 -20.34
C ASN A 23 -9.74 17.89 -20.73
N ASP A 24 -8.81 16.95 -20.98
CA ASP A 24 -7.41 17.31 -21.18
C ASP A 24 -6.60 16.24 -21.94
N ASP A 25 -6.27 16.52 -23.20
CA ASP A 25 -5.47 15.64 -24.06
C ASP A 25 -3.95 15.91 -23.95
N ARG A 26 -3.52 16.93 -23.19
CA ARG A 26 -2.10 17.31 -23.09
C ARG A 26 -1.23 16.23 -22.44
N LEU A 27 -1.84 15.38 -21.61
CA LEU A 27 -1.19 14.24 -20.96
C LEU A 27 -0.89 13.05 -21.89
N LYS A 28 -1.25 13.14 -23.17
CA LYS A 28 -0.87 12.15 -24.20
C LYS A 28 0.58 12.32 -24.68
N ASP A 29 1.16 13.51 -24.50
CA ASP A 29 2.53 13.85 -24.91
C ASP A 29 3.57 13.22 -23.94
N SER A 30 4.55 12.53 -24.50
CA SER A 30 5.62 11.85 -23.76
C SER A 30 6.50 12.80 -22.96
N GLN A 31 6.78 14.01 -23.46
CA GLN A 31 7.60 15.00 -22.75
C GLN A 31 6.88 15.54 -21.51
N VAL A 32 5.58 15.77 -21.63
CA VAL A 32 4.73 16.27 -20.55
C VAL A 32 4.59 15.23 -19.44
N GLN A 33 4.47 13.95 -19.80
CA GLN A 33 4.45 12.83 -18.85
C GLN A 33 5.73 12.75 -18.02
N GLU A 34 6.90 12.88 -18.66
CA GLU A 34 8.19 12.80 -17.99
C GLU A 34 8.44 14.00 -17.06
N GLU A 35 8.07 15.22 -17.47
CA GLU A 35 8.14 16.41 -16.62
C GLU A 35 7.20 16.32 -15.42
N LEU A 36 5.97 15.83 -15.61
CA LEU A 36 5.04 15.59 -14.51
C LEU A 36 5.61 14.55 -13.53
N TYR A 37 6.18 13.45 -14.04
CA TYR A 37 6.81 12.44 -13.19
C TYR A 37 8.00 13.00 -12.42
N LYS A 38 8.86 13.82 -13.03
CA LYS A 38 9.96 14.50 -12.31
C LYS A 38 9.43 15.39 -11.19
N LYS A 39 8.35 16.13 -11.41
CA LYS A 39 7.70 16.97 -10.39
C LYS A 39 7.17 16.12 -9.23
N ILE A 40 6.49 15.00 -9.52
CA ILE A 40 5.99 14.07 -8.51
C ILE A 40 7.15 13.44 -7.72
N LYS A 41 8.19 12.94 -8.41
CA LYS A 41 9.36 12.30 -7.80
C LYS A 41 10.14 13.24 -6.89
N ARG A 42 10.33 14.51 -7.28
CA ARG A 42 10.98 15.54 -6.46
C ARG A 42 10.19 15.79 -5.18
N LYS A 43 8.87 15.97 -5.29
CA LYS A 43 8.00 16.13 -4.12
C LYS A 43 8.14 14.94 -3.17
N TYR A 44 8.12 13.71 -3.69
CA TYR A 44 8.15 12.49 -2.87
C TYR A 44 9.52 12.11 -2.29
N THR A 45 10.62 12.36 -3.00
CA THR A 45 11.98 12.05 -2.52
C THR A 45 12.33 12.89 -1.29
N THR A 46 11.85 14.13 -1.24
CA THR A 46 11.97 15.00 -0.06
C THR A 46 11.18 14.45 1.13
N LEU A 47 10.05 13.76 0.89
CA LEU A 47 9.27 13.09 1.94
C LEU A 47 10.02 11.89 2.51
N ILE A 48 10.52 11.00 1.64
CA ILE A 48 11.26 9.81 2.07
C ILE A 48 12.52 10.20 2.85
N LYS A 49 13.24 11.24 2.44
CA LYS A 49 14.47 11.67 3.13
C LYS A 49 14.22 12.15 4.57
N LYS A 50 13.13 12.88 4.82
CA LYS A 50 12.74 13.31 6.18
C LYS A 50 12.40 12.12 7.06
N VAL A 51 11.63 11.19 6.51
CA VAL A 51 11.28 9.91 7.11
C VAL A 51 12.50 9.06 7.52
N THR A 52 13.53 9.01 6.68
CA THR A 52 14.71 8.17 6.94
C THR A 52 15.68 8.79 7.95
N GLN A 53 15.68 10.12 8.12
CA GLN A 53 16.65 10.81 8.98
C GLN A 53 16.21 10.91 10.45
N ASP A 54 14.91 11.11 10.74
CA ASP A 54 14.48 11.45 12.11
C ASP A 54 13.99 10.27 12.97
N LYS A 55 14.00 9.03 12.47
CA LYS A 55 13.38 7.86 13.14
C LYS A 55 11.92 8.09 13.59
N GLU A 56 11.27 9.14 13.09
CA GLU A 56 9.85 9.40 13.30
C GLU A 56 9.02 8.35 12.57
N THR A 57 7.87 8.00 13.15
CA THR A 57 6.90 7.25 12.39
C THR A 57 6.43 8.10 11.22
N LEU A 58 6.27 7.44 10.09
CA LEU A 58 5.85 8.03 8.82
C LEU A 58 4.65 8.97 8.93
N GLU A 59 3.74 8.66 9.85
CA GLU A 59 2.54 9.42 10.15
C GLU A 59 2.86 10.82 10.73
N GLU A 60 3.91 10.93 11.55
CA GLU A 60 4.41 12.17 12.13
C GLU A 60 5.06 13.05 11.07
N ALA A 61 5.90 12.48 10.19
CA ALA A 61 6.55 13.21 9.09
C ALA A 61 5.56 13.85 8.10
N PHE A 62 4.35 13.30 7.97
CA PHE A 62 3.27 13.91 7.18
C PHE A 62 2.51 15.01 7.92
N SER A 63 2.45 14.96 9.24
CA SER A 63 1.79 15.98 10.07
C SER A 63 2.58 17.29 10.13
N THR A 64 3.90 17.22 10.01
CA THR A 64 4.84 18.37 10.03
C THR A 64 4.95 19.13 8.69
N LEU A 65 4.38 18.61 7.60
CA LEU A 65 4.50 19.20 6.25
C LEU A 65 3.41 20.24 5.93
N THR A 66 3.25 21.24 6.79
CA THR A 66 2.15 22.21 6.71
C THR A 66 2.52 23.62 6.26
N VAL A 67 3.73 23.89 5.74
CA VAL A 67 4.10 25.28 5.46
C VAL A 67 4.63 25.44 4.03
N VAL A 68 3.93 26.28 3.26
CA VAL A 68 4.18 26.76 1.88
C VAL A 68 3.54 25.96 0.74
N ASP A 69 2.20 26.02 0.63
CA ASP A 69 1.49 26.46 -0.58
C ASP A 69 -0.01 26.63 -0.27
N SER A 70 -0.33 27.83 0.20
CA SER A 70 -1.67 28.31 0.50
C SER A 70 -2.41 28.67 -0.79
N LYS A 71 -3.33 27.80 -1.27
CA LYS A 71 -4.65 28.14 -1.89
C LYS A 71 -5.44 27.01 -2.57
N THR A 72 -5.08 25.73 -2.44
CA THR A 72 -5.95 24.61 -2.87
C THR A 72 -5.82 23.44 -1.91
N HIS A 73 -6.74 23.31 -0.96
CA HIS A 73 -6.72 22.22 0.04
C HIS A 73 -7.57 21.03 -0.39
N PHE A 74 -6.94 19.86 -0.53
CA PHE A 74 -7.42 18.59 0.01
C PHE A 74 -6.19 17.69 0.23
N SER A 75 -5.71 17.67 1.48
CA SER A 75 -4.63 16.84 2.06
C SER A 75 -3.50 16.40 1.10
N ASN A 76 -2.28 16.94 1.25
CA ASN A 76 -1.10 16.69 0.39
C ASN A 76 -0.86 15.22 -0.06
N ARG A 77 -1.29 14.24 0.73
CA ARG A 77 -1.29 12.80 0.39
C ARG A 77 -2.22 12.48 -0.79
N GLU A 78 -3.47 12.94 -0.72
CA GLU A 78 -4.50 12.71 -1.72
C GLU A 78 -4.19 13.41 -3.04
N HIS A 79 -3.64 14.63 -2.97
CA HIS A 79 -3.16 15.32 -4.16
C HIS A 79 -2.04 14.54 -4.88
N CYS A 80 -1.15 13.87 -4.16
CA CYS A 80 -0.12 13.02 -4.77
C CYS A 80 -0.71 11.78 -5.44
N LEU A 81 -1.64 11.09 -4.76
CA LEU A 81 -2.34 9.94 -5.34
C LEU A 81 -3.12 10.35 -6.59
N TYR A 82 -3.74 11.53 -6.56
CA TYR A 82 -4.42 12.11 -7.70
C TYR A 82 -3.46 12.36 -8.88
N MET A 83 -2.30 13.01 -8.65
CA MET A 83 -1.30 13.20 -9.72
C MET A 83 -0.81 11.86 -10.32
N PHE A 84 -0.63 10.82 -9.51
CA PHE A 84 -0.29 9.49 -10.02
C PHE A 84 -1.42 8.86 -10.82
N ARG A 85 -2.67 9.05 -10.40
CA ARG A 85 -3.84 8.63 -11.19
C ARG A 85 -3.85 9.30 -12.55
N GLN A 86 -3.65 10.62 -12.60
CA GLN A 86 -3.60 11.37 -13.86
C GLN A 86 -2.50 10.87 -14.80
N LEU A 87 -1.31 10.65 -14.24
CA LEU A 87 -0.18 10.14 -15.03
C LEU A 87 -0.45 8.72 -15.56
N ARG A 88 -1.07 7.84 -14.76
CA ARG A 88 -1.45 6.49 -15.21
C ARG A 88 -2.53 6.52 -16.31
N GLU A 89 -3.53 7.39 -16.18
CA GLU A 89 -4.54 7.60 -17.24
C GLU A 89 -3.89 8.14 -18.52
N GLY A 90 -2.93 9.07 -18.41
CA GLY A 90 -2.09 9.56 -19.52
C GLY A 90 -1.33 8.46 -20.23
N LEU A 91 -0.59 7.66 -19.48
CA LEU A 91 0.20 6.57 -20.02
C LEU A 91 -0.67 5.51 -20.70
N ARG A 92 -1.82 5.18 -20.11
CA ARG A 92 -2.78 4.23 -20.70
C ARG A 92 -3.42 4.79 -21.97
N ALA A 93 -3.79 6.07 -21.99
CA ALA A 93 -4.34 6.72 -23.18
C ALA A 93 -3.32 6.80 -24.32
N SER A 94 -2.03 7.00 -24.01
CA SER A 94 -0.94 6.97 -24.99
C SER A 94 -0.53 5.56 -25.43
N GLN A 95 -1.04 4.49 -24.79
CA GLN A 95 -0.66 3.09 -25.05
C GLN A 95 0.87 2.86 -25.05
N ARG A 96 1.61 3.60 -24.22
CA ARG A 96 3.08 3.57 -24.18
C ARG A 96 3.58 2.48 -23.23
N ILE A 97 4.36 1.52 -23.71
CA ILE A 97 4.83 0.36 -22.93
C ILE A 97 6.36 0.36 -22.81
N ASP A 98 6.89 1.45 -22.27
CA ASP A 98 8.33 1.64 -22.13
C ASP A 98 8.82 1.26 -20.73
N ALA A 99 10.14 1.17 -20.56
CA ALA A 99 10.77 1.06 -19.24
C ALA A 99 10.31 2.20 -18.31
N PHE A 100 10.08 3.41 -18.84
CA PHE A 100 9.54 4.54 -18.10
C PHE A 100 8.15 4.23 -17.52
N THR A 101 7.21 3.74 -18.34
CA THR A 101 5.86 3.34 -17.91
C THR A 101 5.96 2.33 -16.77
N CYS A 102 6.82 1.34 -16.90
CA CYS A 102 7.07 0.37 -15.83
C CYS A 102 7.49 1.07 -14.52
N THR A 103 8.50 1.96 -14.56
CA THR A 103 8.94 2.67 -13.34
C THR A 103 7.85 3.53 -12.70
N VAL A 104 6.99 4.16 -13.51
CA VAL A 104 5.89 4.98 -13.01
C VAL A 104 4.87 4.12 -12.27
N TYR A 105 4.46 2.99 -12.87
CA TYR A 105 3.51 2.08 -12.24
C TYR A 105 4.09 1.41 -11.00
N GLU A 106 5.37 1.00 -11.02
CA GLU A 106 6.06 0.44 -9.85
C GLU A 106 6.09 1.45 -8.69
N MET A 107 6.43 2.71 -8.97
CA MET A 107 6.42 3.77 -7.95
C MET A 107 5.01 4.09 -7.47
N SER A 108 4.02 4.15 -8.38
CA SER A 108 2.62 4.36 -8.02
C SER A 108 2.10 3.25 -7.11
N ALA A 109 2.47 1.99 -7.36
CA ALA A 109 2.09 0.85 -6.53
C ALA A 109 2.73 0.93 -5.14
N ARG A 110 4.04 1.16 -5.06
CA ARG A 110 4.75 1.31 -3.78
C ARG A 110 4.17 2.43 -2.92
N ILE A 111 3.88 3.58 -3.53
CA ILE A 111 3.30 4.74 -2.85
C ILE A 111 1.85 4.46 -2.42
N GLY A 112 1.06 3.78 -3.26
CA GLY A 112 -0.29 3.39 -2.89
C GLY A 112 -0.32 2.41 -1.72
N ILE A 113 0.54 1.39 -1.71
CA ILE A 113 0.65 0.42 -0.59
C ILE A 113 1.05 1.15 0.68
N TYR A 114 2.05 2.04 0.57
CA TYR A 114 2.51 2.86 1.67
C TYR A 114 1.39 3.73 2.27
N MET A 115 0.61 4.41 1.41
CA MET A 115 -0.53 5.23 1.84
C MET A 115 -1.77 4.40 2.23
N ASN A 116 -1.71 3.07 2.12
CA ASN A 116 -2.82 2.14 2.32
C ASN A 116 -4.05 2.47 1.45
N HIS A 117 -3.83 2.99 0.24
CA HIS A 117 -4.89 3.39 -0.68
C HIS A 117 -5.09 2.34 -1.78
N VAL A 118 -6.06 1.44 -1.55
CA VAL A 118 -6.33 0.25 -2.37
C VAL A 118 -6.58 0.62 -3.83
N GLU A 119 -7.32 1.68 -4.07
CA GLU A 119 -7.75 2.17 -5.36
C GLU A 119 -6.57 2.72 -6.20
N THR A 120 -5.43 2.99 -5.56
CA THR A 120 -4.21 3.40 -6.29
C THR A 120 -3.33 2.21 -6.58
N TYR A 121 -2.97 1.42 -5.57
CA TYR A 121 -1.99 0.36 -5.79
C TYR A 121 -2.57 -0.86 -6.49
N PHE A 122 -3.81 -1.27 -6.21
CA PHE A 122 -4.37 -2.49 -6.78
C PHE A 122 -4.47 -2.42 -8.32
N PRO A 123 -5.10 -1.38 -8.93
CA PRO A 123 -5.10 -1.27 -10.38
C PRO A 123 -3.72 -1.01 -10.99
N ALA A 124 -2.77 -0.45 -10.20
CA ALA A 124 -1.39 -0.32 -10.67
C ALA A 124 -0.69 -1.69 -10.75
N LEU A 125 -0.89 -2.55 -9.74
CA LEU A 125 -0.34 -3.90 -9.70
C LEU A 125 -0.96 -4.79 -10.77
N GLN A 126 -2.29 -4.75 -10.94
CA GLN A 126 -2.97 -5.51 -11.99
C GLN A 126 -2.42 -5.15 -13.37
N TYR A 127 -2.32 -3.84 -13.69
CA TYR A 127 -1.78 -3.43 -14.99
C TYR A 127 -0.31 -3.85 -15.19
N LEU A 128 0.50 -3.83 -14.12
CA LEU A 128 1.87 -4.33 -14.19
C LEU A 128 1.93 -5.81 -14.53
N ILE A 129 1.06 -6.61 -13.91
CA ILE A 129 1.05 -8.07 -14.03
C ILE A 129 0.42 -8.53 -15.34
N ASP A 130 -0.69 -7.92 -15.75
CA ASP A 130 -1.48 -8.37 -16.90
C ASP A 130 -0.89 -7.88 -18.23
N VAL A 131 -0.27 -6.69 -18.24
CA VAL A 131 0.16 -6.02 -19.49
C VAL A 131 1.68 -5.84 -19.53
N ILE A 132 2.28 -5.21 -18.51
CA ILE A 132 3.69 -4.78 -18.61
C ILE A 132 4.69 -5.94 -18.45
N TYR A 133 4.54 -6.79 -17.43
CA TYR A 133 5.50 -7.85 -17.14
C TYR A 133 5.55 -8.97 -18.19
N PRO A 134 4.42 -9.43 -18.77
CA PRO A 134 4.44 -10.37 -19.88
C PRO A 134 5.18 -9.82 -21.09
N GLU A 135 4.95 -8.55 -21.44
CA GLU A 135 5.59 -7.92 -22.60
C GLU A 135 7.08 -7.63 -22.39
N GLN A 136 7.48 -7.25 -21.17
CA GLN A 136 8.88 -6.93 -20.84
C GLN A 136 9.71 -8.14 -20.39
N LEU A 137 9.15 -9.37 -20.44
CA LEU A 137 9.81 -10.62 -20.06
C LEU A 137 10.48 -10.57 -18.67
N LYS A 138 9.92 -9.81 -17.72
CA LYS A 138 10.49 -9.75 -16.36
C LYS A 138 10.24 -11.08 -15.65
N SER A 139 11.27 -11.62 -15.00
CA SER A 139 11.11 -12.78 -14.11
C SER A 139 10.14 -12.43 -12.98
N PHE A 140 9.09 -13.23 -12.84
CA PHE A 140 8.13 -13.13 -11.74
C PHE A 140 8.75 -13.62 -10.41
N THR A 141 9.73 -14.53 -10.47
CA THR A 141 10.29 -15.30 -9.35
C THR A 141 11.06 -14.49 -8.31
N ASN A 142 11.31 -13.19 -8.51
CA ASN A 142 11.96 -12.34 -7.50
C ASN A 142 11.39 -10.92 -7.45
N ASN A 143 10.20 -10.73 -8.01
CA ASN A 143 9.62 -9.40 -8.10
C ASN A 143 8.80 -9.09 -6.85
N GLN A 144 9.30 -8.16 -6.03
CA GLN A 144 8.65 -7.71 -4.80
C GLN A 144 7.19 -7.28 -5.01
N LEU A 145 6.86 -6.68 -6.16
CA LEU A 145 5.51 -6.20 -6.44
C LEU A 145 4.54 -7.33 -6.80
N VAL A 146 5.05 -8.41 -7.40
CA VAL A 146 4.27 -9.63 -7.63
C VAL A 146 3.93 -10.26 -6.27
N THR A 147 4.89 -10.36 -5.36
CA THR A 147 4.63 -10.81 -3.98
C THR A 147 3.61 -9.92 -3.27
N CYS A 148 3.68 -8.59 -3.46
CA CYS A 148 2.67 -7.67 -2.92
C CYS A 148 1.27 -7.89 -3.48
N TYR A 149 1.15 -8.16 -4.79
CA TYR A 149 -0.14 -8.48 -5.39
C TYR A 149 -0.72 -9.76 -4.78
N LEU A 150 0.08 -10.82 -4.69
CA LEU A 150 -0.35 -12.07 -4.06
C LEU A 150 -0.74 -11.89 -2.59
N LEU A 151 0.04 -11.11 -1.83
CA LEU A 151 -0.31 -10.76 -0.45
C LEU A 151 -1.62 -9.98 -0.35
N HIS A 152 -1.92 -9.10 -1.30
CA HIS A 152 -3.21 -8.40 -1.34
C HIS A 152 -4.39 -9.36 -1.57
N LEU A 153 -4.24 -10.30 -2.52
CA LEU A 153 -5.27 -11.32 -2.79
C LEU A 153 -5.59 -12.13 -1.52
N ILE A 154 -4.56 -12.46 -0.74
CA ILE A 154 -4.72 -13.24 0.49
C ILE A 154 -5.27 -12.38 1.64
N CYS A 155 -4.61 -11.27 1.95
CA CYS A 155 -4.86 -10.51 3.17
C CYS A 155 -6.12 -9.62 3.09
N VAL A 156 -6.48 -9.14 1.90
CA VAL A 156 -7.63 -8.24 1.70
C VAL A 156 -8.81 -8.98 1.10
N LEU A 157 -8.58 -9.67 -0.03
CA LEU A 157 -9.67 -10.33 -0.75
C LEU A 157 -10.01 -11.71 -0.18
N GLY A 158 -9.07 -12.35 0.54
CA GLY A 158 -9.23 -13.73 1.01
C GLY A 158 -9.32 -14.76 -0.12
N ASN A 159 -8.93 -14.39 -1.35
CA ASN A 159 -9.05 -15.26 -2.51
C ASN A 159 -7.82 -16.17 -2.61
N LEU A 160 -7.91 -17.32 -1.95
CA LEU A 160 -6.87 -18.35 -2.02
C LEU A 160 -6.82 -19.04 -3.38
N HIS A 161 -7.93 -19.08 -4.11
CA HIS A 161 -7.99 -19.77 -5.41
C HIS A 161 -7.08 -19.07 -6.43
N GLU A 162 -7.25 -17.76 -6.60
CA GLU A 162 -6.43 -16.95 -7.50
C GLU A 162 -4.93 -17.03 -7.17
N LEU A 163 -4.58 -17.14 -5.88
CA LEU A 163 -3.20 -17.39 -5.46
C LEU A 163 -2.66 -18.69 -6.05
N TYR A 164 -3.36 -19.81 -5.86
CA TYR A 164 -2.90 -21.11 -6.37
C TYR A 164 -2.84 -21.15 -7.90
N GLU A 165 -3.77 -20.47 -8.58
CA GLU A 165 -3.70 -20.32 -10.03
C GLU A 165 -2.47 -19.53 -10.47
N ALA A 166 -2.19 -18.39 -9.83
CA ALA A 166 -1.02 -17.57 -10.11
C ALA A 166 0.30 -18.30 -9.84
N LEU A 167 0.39 -19.07 -8.74
CA LEU A 167 1.56 -19.90 -8.43
C LEU A 167 1.82 -20.93 -9.55
N ARG A 168 0.77 -21.57 -10.06
CA ARG A 168 0.87 -22.55 -11.16
C ARG A 168 1.29 -21.87 -12.47
N GLN A 169 0.69 -20.73 -12.78
CA GLN A 169 0.96 -20.00 -14.03
C GLN A 169 2.38 -19.41 -14.06
N TRP A 170 2.83 -18.80 -12.96
CA TRP A 170 4.11 -18.11 -12.89
C TRP A 170 5.26 -18.97 -12.36
N LYS A 171 4.99 -20.26 -12.07
CA LYS A 171 5.97 -21.23 -11.54
C LYS A 171 6.76 -20.67 -10.35
N LEU A 172 6.04 -20.08 -9.41
CA LEU A 172 6.60 -19.51 -8.20
C LEU A 172 6.92 -20.61 -7.18
N ASP A 173 7.94 -20.38 -6.36
CA ASP A 173 8.39 -21.35 -5.38
C ASP A 173 7.45 -21.42 -4.17
N THR A 174 7.25 -22.64 -3.64
CA THR A 174 6.45 -22.89 -2.43
C THR A 174 7.02 -22.20 -1.17
N GLN A 175 8.25 -21.69 -1.23
CA GLN A 175 8.89 -20.96 -0.13
C GLN A 175 8.55 -19.46 -0.13
N ASP A 176 7.81 -18.96 -1.11
CA ASP A 176 7.46 -17.54 -1.18
C ASP A 176 6.69 -17.07 0.05
N VAL A 177 7.00 -15.83 0.47
CA VAL A 177 6.38 -15.19 1.65
C VAL A 177 4.86 -15.18 1.54
N ALA A 178 4.32 -14.96 0.34
CA ALA A 178 2.88 -14.99 0.09
C ALA A 178 2.27 -16.36 0.42
N PHE A 179 2.92 -17.46 0.01
CA PHE A 179 2.45 -18.81 0.33
C PHE A 179 2.54 -19.12 1.83
N GLN A 180 3.63 -18.71 2.48
CA GLN A 180 3.78 -18.87 3.93
C GLN A 180 2.67 -18.12 4.69
N VAL A 181 2.35 -16.90 4.28
CA VAL A 181 1.25 -16.11 4.85
C VAL A 181 -0.10 -16.78 4.61
N ALA A 182 -0.36 -17.29 3.39
CA ALA A 182 -1.58 -18.03 3.09
C ALA A 182 -1.75 -19.26 3.99
N ARG A 183 -0.69 -20.07 4.13
CA ARG A 183 -0.69 -21.26 5.00
C ARG A 183 -1.00 -20.88 6.45
N VAL A 184 -0.33 -19.85 6.97
CA VAL A 184 -0.56 -19.36 8.32
C VAL A 184 -1.99 -18.86 8.52
N ILE A 185 -2.58 -18.25 7.50
CA ILE A 185 -3.98 -17.80 7.55
C ILE A 185 -4.95 -18.98 7.62
N ILE A 186 -4.73 -20.02 6.81
CA ILE A 186 -5.53 -21.24 6.84
C ILE A 186 -5.40 -21.96 8.19
N GLU A 187 -4.17 -22.09 8.69
CA GLU A 187 -3.88 -22.71 10.00
C GLU A 187 -4.37 -21.87 11.18
N ASN A 188 -4.72 -20.59 10.95
CA ASN A 188 -5.07 -19.62 11.99
C ASN A 188 -4.00 -19.48 13.08
N ASN A 189 -2.72 -19.61 12.71
CA ASN A 189 -1.60 -19.56 13.65
C ASN A 189 -1.12 -18.12 13.88
N TYR A 190 -1.64 -17.47 14.93
CA TYR A 190 -1.30 -16.10 15.26
C TYR A 190 0.20 -15.86 15.51
N VAL A 191 0.88 -16.79 16.20
CA VAL A 191 2.29 -16.61 16.57
C VAL A 191 3.18 -16.67 15.34
N ALA A 192 2.91 -17.62 14.42
CA ALA A 192 3.61 -17.69 13.15
C ALA A 192 3.37 -16.43 12.30
N TRP A 193 2.12 -15.94 12.28
CA TRP A 193 1.76 -14.69 11.59
C TRP A 193 2.57 -13.49 12.12
N HIS A 194 2.62 -13.32 13.44
CA HIS A 194 3.32 -12.21 14.07
C HIS A 194 4.84 -12.27 13.81
N ARG A 195 5.44 -13.46 13.82
CA ARG A 195 6.86 -13.64 13.46
C ARG A 195 7.13 -13.32 12.00
N LEU A 196 6.30 -13.82 11.08
CA LEU A 196 6.42 -13.54 9.65
C LEU A 196 6.31 -12.05 9.36
N ARG A 197 5.36 -11.38 10.01
CA ARG A 197 5.21 -9.93 9.93
C ARG A 197 6.52 -9.23 10.33
N ASN A 198 7.06 -9.52 11.52
CA ASN A 198 8.23 -8.81 12.02
C ASN A 198 9.51 -9.07 11.20
N ASN A 199 9.62 -10.25 10.58
CA ASN A 199 10.75 -10.60 9.74
C ASN A 199 10.65 -10.04 8.30
N SER A 200 9.46 -9.64 7.86
CA SER A 200 9.24 -9.20 6.48
C SER A 200 9.62 -7.74 6.24
N PRO A 201 10.02 -7.34 5.02
CA PRO A 201 10.15 -5.93 4.64
C PRO A 201 8.88 -5.12 4.89
N TRP A 202 9.04 -3.82 5.15
CA TRP A 202 7.94 -2.90 5.47
C TRP A 202 6.76 -2.94 4.47
N LEU A 203 7.05 -3.15 3.18
CA LEU A 203 6.03 -3.18 2.12
C LEU A 203 5.07 -4.36 2.31
N TYR A 204 5.60 -5.51 2.70
CA TYR A 204 4.82 -6.71 2.99
C TYR A 204 4.15 -6.59 4.34
N GLN A 205 4.83 -6.02 5.34
CA GLN A 205 4.26 -5.76 6.67
C GLN A 205 2.95 -4.99 6.57
N ARG A 206 2.89 -3.96 5.72
CA ARG A 206 1.69 -3.13 5.55
C ARG A 206 0.50 -3.91 5.00
N LEU A 207 0.73 -4.84 4.08
CA LEU A 207 -0.33 -5.69 3.52
C LEU A 207 -0.73 -6.79 4.51
N ILE A 208 0.24 -7.41 5.18
CA ILE A 208 0.00 -8.39 6.24
C ILE A 208 -0.82 -7.75 7.36
N ASP A 209 -0.58 -6.48 7.69
CA ASP A 209 -1.33 -5.74 8.71
C ASP A 209 -2.82 -5.61 8.43
N GLN A 210 -3.27 -5.69 7.17
CA GLN A 210 -4.70 -5.69 6.86
C GLN A 210 -5.40 -6.96 7.38
N SER A 211 -4.68 -8.09 7.41
CA SER A 211 -5.16 -9.36 7.99
C SER A 211 -5.12 -9.40 9.52
N ARG A 212 -4.50 -8.39 10.17
CA ARG A 212 -4.27 -8.36 11.62
C ARG A 212 -5.56 -8.55 12.41
N ARG A 213 -6.62 -7.86 12.00
CA ARG A 213 -7.91 -7.88 12.71
C ARG A 213 -8.49 -9.29 12.82
N ILE A 214 -8.52 -10.01 11.70
CA ILE A 214 -9.05 -11.39 11.63
C ILE A 214 -8.25 -12.31 12.57
N MET A 215 -6.93 -12.15 12.56
CA MET A 215 -6.01 -12.93 13.38
C MET A 215 -6.13 -12.61 14.87
N GLN A 216 -6.26 -11.33 15.23
CA GLN A 216 -6.46 -10.89 16.61
C GLN A 216 -7.79 -11.37 17.16
N GLU A 217 -8.88 -11.29 16.40
CA GLU A 217 -10.20 -11.79 16.81
C GLU A 217 -10.18 -13.31 17.05
N ARG A 218 -9.43 -14.06 16.24
CA ARG A 218 -9.26 -15.51 16.46
C ARG A 218 -8.39 -15.79 17.68
N CYS A 219 -7.27 -15.08 17.84
CA CYS A 219 -6.39 -15.19 19.00
C CYS A 219 -7.15 -14.90 20.30
N ALA A 220 -7.90 -13.80 20.34
CA ALA A 220 -8.76 -13.43 21.46
C ALA A 220 -9.78 -14.52 21.78
N ARG A 221 -10.44 -15.13 20.79
CA ARG A 221 -11.37 -16.24 21.03
C ARG A 221 -10.70 -17.47 21.65
N VAL A 222 -9.50 -17.83 21.18
CA VAL A 222 -8.75 -18.98 21.72
C VAL A 222 -8.27 -18.72 23.14
N VAL A 223 -7.70 -17.55 23.40
CA VAL A 223 -7.30 -17.13 24.76
C VAL A 223 -8.51 -17.06 25.68
N GLY A 224 -9.63 -16.53 25.16
CA GLY A 224 -10.96 -16.52 25.76
C GLY A 224 -11.45 -17.87 26.25
N ALA A 225 -11.13 -18.93 25.50
CA ALA A 225 -11.54 -20.28 25.82
C ALA A 225 -10.58 -20.98 26.79
N ALA A 226 -9.28 -20.71 26.68
CA ALA A 226 -8.23 -21.44 27.38
C ALA A 226 -7.89 -20.85 28.77
N TYR A 227 -8.00 -19.53 28.95
CA TYR A 227 -7.55 -18.84 30.16
C TYR A 227 -8.70 -18.16 30.91
N TYR A 228 -8.60 -18.16 32.24
CA TYR A 228 -9.50 -17.40 33.12
C TYR A 228 -8.96 -16.00 33.40
N THR A 229 -7.64 -15.91 33.64
CA THR A 229 -6.92 -14.69 33.97
C THR A 229 -5.61 -14.63 33.19
N VAL A 230 -5.25 -13.47 32.69
CA VAL A 230 -4.03 -13.25 31.90
C VAL A 230 -3.37 -11.93 32.32
N SER A 231 -2.04 -11.86 32.32
CA SER A 231 -1.34 -10.59 32.57
C SER A 231 -1.64 -9.58 31.46
N LYS A 232 -1.87 -8.31 31.84
CA LYS A 232 -2.09 -7.21 30.89
C LYS A 232 -0.94 -7.06 29.90
N GLN A 233 0.31 -7.12 30.36
CA GLN A 233 1.50 -6.99 29.49
C GLN A 233 1.56 -8.10 28.44
N TRP A 234 1.24 -9.34 28.84
CA TRP A 234 1.19 -10.46 27.90
C TRP A 234 0.05 -10.28 26.89
N ALA A 235 -1.13 -9.88 27.35
CA ALA A 235 -2.29 -9.69 26.48
C ALA A 235 -2.09 -8.55 25.49
N GLU A 236 -1.48 -7.44 25.90
CA GLU A 236 -1.15 -6.32 24.99
C GLU A 236 -0.10 -6.72 23.94
N ASN A 237 0.91 -7.50 24.33
CA ASN A 237 1.95 -7.96 23.42
C ASN A 237 1.43 -8.95 22.36
N TYR A 238 0.53 -9.86 22.73
CA TYR A 238 0.07 -10.93 21.84
C TYR A 238 -1.30 -10.66 21.23
N VAL A 239 -2.27 -10.13 21.95
CA VAL A 239 -3.62 -9.88 21.39
C VAL A 239 -3.72 -8.47 20.78
N GLY A 240 -2.87 -7.54 21.23
CA GLY A 240 -2.96 -6.12 20.88
C GLY A 240 -3.79 -5.34 21.90
N PRO A 241 -4.23 -4.11 21.58
CA PRO A 241 -4.95 -3.27 22.53
C PRO A 241 -6.27 -3.93 22.93
N ILE A 242 -6.32 -4.36 24.19
CA ILE A 242 -7.41 -5.18 24.76
C ILE A 242 -8.74 -4.43 24.70
N SER A 243 -8.71 -3.11 24.92
CA SER A 243 -9.89 -2.24 24.92
C SER A 243 -10.64 -2.18 23.59
N THR A 244 -9.95 -2.42 22.48
CA THR A 244 -10.53 -2.29 21.13
C THR A 244 -11.05 -3.61 20.60
N VAL A 245 -10.53 -4.74 21.09
CA VAL A 245 -10.72 -6.06 20.49
C VAL A 245 -11.58 -6.98 21.37
N THR A 246 -11.61 -6.78 22.69
CA THR A 246 -12.30 -7.71 23.61
C THR A 246 -13.11 -7.01 24.69
N ASN A 247 -14.21 -7.64 25.12
CA ASN A 247 -15.02 -7.21 26.26
C ASN A 247 -14.46 -7.75 27.59
N TRP A 248 -13.14 -7.93 27.72
CA TRP A 248 -12.53 -8.48 28.92
C TRP A 248 -12.44 -7.44 30.03
N ALA A 249 -12.69 -7.86 31.27
CA ALA A 249 -12.57 -6.97 32.42
C ALA A 249 -11.10 -6.81 32.80
N ILE A 250 -10.68 -5.58 33.10
CA ILE A 250 -9.31 -5.26 33.51
C ILE A 250 -9.33 -4.95 35.01
N ASP A 251 -8.60 -5.73 35.79
CA ASP A 251 -8.38 -5.53 37.22
C ASP A 251 -6.89 -5.26 37.45
N GLY A 252 -6.49 -3.99 37.34
CA GLY A 252 -5.11 -3.54 37.47
C GLY A 252 -4.17 -4.17 36.44
N GLU A 253 -3.27 -5.04 36.89
CA GLU A 253 -2.30 -5.76 36.06
C GLU A 253 -2.83 -7.08 35.47
N ILE A 254 -4.03 -7.51 35.89
CA ILE A 254 -4.62 -8.79 35.49
C ILE A 254 -5.87 -8.52 34.67
N VAL A 255 -6.01 -9.26 33.58
CA VAL A 255 -7.17 -9.23 32.69
C VAL A 255 -7.99 -10.47 32.99
N ILE A 256 -9.23 -10.28 33.44
CA ILE A 256 -10.20 -11.34 33.68
C ILE A 256 -10.92 -11.62 32.37
N VAL A 257 -10.54 -12.75 31.78
CA VAL A 257 -11.00 -13.21 30.47
C VAL A 257 -12.29 -14.00 30.59
N ARG A 258 -12.43 -14.77 31.68
CA ARG A 258 -13.66 -15.50 32.04
C ARG A 258 -13.90 -15.41 33.53
N VAL A 259 -15.11 -15.02 33.91
CA VAL A 259 -15.58 -15.08 35.29
C VAL A 259 -15.96 -16.54 35.59
N ARG A 260 -15.44 -17.10 36.70
CA ARG A 260 -15.92 -18.39 37.21
C ARG A 260 -17.42 -18.25 37.49
N ARG A 261 -18.24 -19.07 36.84
CA ARG A 261 -19.60 -19.34 37.31
C ARG A 261 -19.54 -20.28 38.50
#